data_AF-A0AA39GBF5-F1
#
_entry.id   AF-A0AA39GBF5-F1
#
_cell.length_a   1.000
_cell.length_b   1.000
_cell.length_c   1.000
_cell.angle_alpha   90.00
_cell.angle_beta   90.00
_cell.angle_gamma   90.00
#
_symmetry.space_group_name_H-M   'P 1'
#
loop_
_entity.id
_entity.type
_entity.pdbx_description
1 polymer ?
#
loop_
_entity_poly.entity_id
_entity_poly.type
_entity_poly.pdbx_seq_one_letter_code
_entity_poly.pdbx_strand_id
1 'polypeptide(L)'
;MRPTQLTVPRRKLQSWSKPSPVCVFCSLVTPSTQSRPRSTRRFQSTSAASPDSRKDLSEALGHLQSRFPSIVSLSKLQLALRGLQQPAGREAVRVAILNLRDPAKESKNAARDVLRLLLADPLQDEQDWERQLAQHPAGEPLIIRVRASEAADGTLTISRTNTLAEVEISSPELNGAELEILFSDLNIPNGSEASIPAADLEASILEPEVQIPEGTHFTPLATPVHKALLVGEGFWGATRISSLPLSEEGGVILTAVNLKGLASQEIDANFQAIDTDLATEGIQLFRKGPQHGIEYERLWYASNLPVLTKWLRSGVKSTDGITKPVVRTLLTSVLADATARINESKAQASSSNATSLAIPEPIRGGVASWAQNAHAELQDQLDLAFTGKRWRKLGWWKLFWRVDDVAMLTNEMLTQRFLPTAEQELVYLTGQIEGSLQSQPVYSQPASSRDGSEQTRRLGSGEMAPIVFPSSANGLPKWPGHIAFTRRYLQNETVPALQALAQKLVVQSIGTSGLTTSLAALLYVSSFSSTLYEAGAVAALGVMYSLARMQKKWETARGFWEGEVREEGRKAVRAVEESVVGALEKGSTSGDASRAVIELEEARELVAKAEKALEQLK
;
A
#
# COMPACT_ATOMS: atom_id res chain seq x y z
N MET A 1 79.58 -56.56 -27.02
CA MET A 1 79.53 -55.35 -26.17
C MET A 1 79.90 -54.14 -27.04
N ARG A 2 78.94 -53.27 -27.34
CA ARG A 2 79.10 -52.03 -28.13
C ARG A 2 78.72 -50.84 -27.24
N PRO A 3 79.37 -49.66 -27.39
CA PRO A 3 79.18 -48.53 -26.49
C PRO A 3 78.09 -47.57 -26.99
N THR A 4 77.43 -46.90 -26.04
CA THR A 4 76.40 -45.89 -26.26
C THR A 4 76.98 -44.51 -25.93
N GLN A 5 76.90 -43.57 -26.87
CA GLN A 5 77.22 -42.15 -26.67
C GLN A 5 75.99 -41.40 -26.13
N LEU A 6 76.23 -40.44 -25.24
CA LEU A 6 75.23 -39.48 -24.74
C LEU A 6 75.70 -38.05 -25.07
N THR A 7 74.81 -37.30 -25.70
CA THR A 7 75.02 -35.98 -26.28
C THR A 7 74.44 -34.87 -25.40
N VAL A 8 75.15 -33.75 -25.34
CA VAL A 8 74.89 -32.49 -24.62
C VAL A 8 73.85 -31.61 -25.36
N PRO A 9 73.04 -30.76 -24.68
CA PRO A 9 72.37 -29.64 -25.33
C PRO A 9 73.02 -28.27 -25.06
N ARG A 10 73.00 -27.45 -26.12
CA ARG A 10 73.58 -26.11 -26.31
C ARG A 10 72.67 -24.98 -25.77
N ARG A 11 73.31 -23.87 -25.38
CA ARG A 11 72.75 -22.55 -25.01
C ARG A 11 72.74 -21.57 -26.21
N LYS A 12 72.00 -20.45 -26.04
CA LYS A 12 71.97 -19.13 -26.75
C LYS A 12 70.86 -19.01 -27.83
N LEU A 13 70.17 -17.89 -28.07
CA LEU A 13 70.29 -16.44 -27.74
C LEU A 13 68.99 -15.73 -28.21
N GLN A 14 68.73 -14.48 -27.74
CA GLN A 14 68.01 -13.34 -28.39
C GLN A 14 67.12 -12.61 -27.35
N SER A 15 66.89 -11.29 -27.33
CA SER A 15 67.56 -10.06 -27.81
C SER A 15 66.73 -8.88 -27.25
N TRP A 16 67.34 -7.75 -26.88
CA TRP A 16 66.65 -6.53 -26.41
C TRP A 16 65.96 -5.74 -27.52
N SER A 17 64.83 -5.08 -27.20
CA SER A 17 64.39 -3.83 -27.86
C SER A 17 63.56 -2.95 -26.91
N LYS A 18 63.75 -1.63 -27.05
CA LYS A 18 63.25 -0.51 -26.22
C LYS A 18 61.82 -0.05 -26.60
N PRO A 19 61.14 0.79 -25.77
CA PRO A 19 59.76 1.26 -25.97
C PRO A 19 59.64 2.68 -26.58
N SER A 20 58.37 3.06 -26.88
CA SER A 20 57.75 4.41 -27.04
C SER A 20 57.11 4.67 -28.44
N PRO A 21 56.12 5.58 -28.61
CA PRO A 21 55.46 6.49 -27.65
C PRO A 21 53.90 6.52 -27.70
N VAL A 22 53.36 7.32 -26.78
CA VAL A 22 51.97 7.76 -26.53
C VAL A 22 51.27 8.36 -27.77
N CYS A 23 49.94 8.16 -27.87
CA CYS A 23 49.05 9.27 -28.22
C CYS A 23 47.75 9.20 -27.40
N VAL A 24 47.60 10.24 -26.58
CA VAL A 24 46.44 10.65 -25.79
C VAL A 24 45.60 11.55 -26.72
N PHE A 25 44.26 11.50 -26.60
CA PHE A 25 43.23 12.21 -27.39
C PHE A 25 42.84 11.62 -28.76
N CYS A 26 41.86 10.69 -28.74
CA CYS A 26 40.87 10.54 -29.83
C CYS A 26 39.51 10.15 -29.23
N SER A 27 38.78 11.17 -28.80
CA SER A 27 37.35 11.44 -28.98
C SER A 27 36.36 10.26 -29.21
N LEU A 28 35.42 10.15 -28.28
CA LEU A 28 33.97 10.35 -28.46
C LEU A 28 33.25 9.70 -29.68
N VAL A 29 32.21 8.93 -29.32
CA VAL A 29 30.90 8.77 -30.02
C VAL A 29 30.78 7.66 -31.10
N THR A 30 30.00 6.63 -30.71
CA THR A 30 29.09 5.66 -31.41
C THR A 30 28.87 5.80 -32.93
N PRO A 31 28.59 4.72 -33.72
CA PRO A 31 27.58 3.69 -33.39
C PRO A 31 27.89 2.24 -33.88
N SER A 32 26.99 1.34 -33.48
CA SER A 32 26.97 -0.08 -33.82
C SER A 32 26.96 -0.35 -35.33
N THR A 33 27.96 -1.10 -35.80
CA THR A 33 27.88 -1.85 -37.06
C THR A 33 27.98 -3.34 -36.74
N GLN A 34 26.92 -4.04 -37.12
CA GLN A 34 26.81 -5.49 -37.07
C GLN A 34 27.97 -6.14 -37.83
N SER A 35 28.75 -6.97 -37.15
CA SER A 35 29.45 -8.07 -37.79
C SER A 35 29.22 -9.34 -36.98
N ARG A 36 28.53 -10.30 -37.61
CA ARG A 36 28.47 -11.69 -37.18
C ARG A 36 29.77 -12.37 -37.60
N PRO A 37 30.51 -13.02 -36.69
CA PRO A 37 31.26 -14.19 -37.04
C PRO A 37 30.55 -15.42 -36.48
N ARG A 38 30.08 -16.24 -37.43
CA ARG A 38 29.59 -17.59 -37.21
C ARG A 38 30.82 -18.47 -36.96
N SER A 39 31.04 -18.95 -35.74
CA SER A 39 31.94 -20.09 -35.53
C SER A 39 31.62 -20.85 -34.25
N THR A 40 31.27 -22.12 -34.49
CA THR A 40 31.51 -23.33 -33.69
C THR A 40 31.04 -23.34 -32.23
N ARG A 41 29.87 -23.99 -32.06
CA ARG A 41 29.46 -24.63 -30.80
C ARG A 41 30.55 -25.59 -30.34
N ARG A 42 31.35 -25.15 -29.37
CA ARG A 42 32.06 -26.05 -28.47
C ARG A 42 31.17 -26.17 -27.24
N PHE A 43 30.57 -27.34 -27.05
CA PHE A 43 29.92 -27.71 -25.79
C PHE A 43 30.98 -27.64 -24.69
N GLN A 44 31.06 -26.49 -24.03
CA GLN A 44 31.64 -26.40 -22.70
C GLN A 44 30.56 -26.88 -21.75
N SER A 45 30.86 -28.00 -21.12
CA SER A 45 30.15 -28.57 -19.99
C SER A 45 29.75 -27.45 -19.04
N THR A 46 28.45 -27.25 -18.88
CA THR A 46 27.88 -26.41 -17.83
C THR A 46 28.25 -27.04 -16.49
N SER A 47 29.36 -26.61 -15.89
CA SER A 47 29.43 -26.56 -14.44
C SER A 47 28.28 -25.64 -14.02
N ALA A 48 27.25 -26.19 -13.39
CA ALA A 48 26.12 -25.43 -12.90
C ALA A 48 26.62 -24.18 -12.16
N ALA A 49 26.32 -23.00 -12.70
CA ALA A 49 26.52 -21.76 -11.98
C ALA A 49 25.69 -21.85 -10.70
N SER A 50 26.33 -21.74 -9.55
CA SER A 50 25.59 -21.45 -8.32
C SER A 50 24.71 -20.23 -8.59
N PRO A 51 23.44 -20.19 -8.13
CA PRO A 51 22.66 -18.96 -8.20
C PRO A 51 23.48 -17.84 -7.56
N ASP A 52 23.69 -16.75 -8.31
CA ASP A 52 24.41 -15.58 -7.82
C ASP A 52 23.51 -14.87 -6.80
N SER A 53 23.43 -15.39 -5.57
CA SER A 53 22.55 -14.90 -4.49
C SER A 53 22.68 -13.39 -4.26
N ARG A 54 23.88 -12.86 -4.50
CA ARG A 54 24.19 -11.42 -4.44
C ARG A 54 23.46 -10.61 -5.53
N LYS A 55 23.32 -11.14 -6.74
CA LYS A 55 22.55 -10.51 -7.83
C LYS A 55 21.06 -10.58 -7.52
N ASP A 56 20.57 -11.74 -7.10
CA ASP A 56 19.16 -11.93 -6.73
C ASP A 56 18.72 -10.96 -5.62
N LEU A 57 19.60 -10.77 -4.62
CA LEU A 57 19.39 -9.80 -3.55
C LEU A 57 19.40 -8.36 -4.07
N SER A 58 20.34 -8.00 -4.95
CA SER A 58 20.40 -6.67 -5.54
C SER A 58 19.17 -6.33 -6.39
N GLU A 59 18.62 -7.31 -7.12
CA GLU A 59 17.41 -7.15 -7.92
C GLU A 59 16.18 -6.98 -7.03
N ALA A 60 16.02 -7.82 -5.99
CA ALA A 60 14.92 -7.74 -5.05
C ALA A 60 14.88 -6.38 -4.32
N LEU A 61 16.04 -5.90 -3.85
CA LEU A 61 16.17 -4.59 -3.21
C LEU A 61 15.92 -3.43 -4.20
N GLY A 62 16.35 -3.55 -5.46
CA GLY A 62 16.05 -2.57 -6.51
C GLY A 62 14.56 -2.50 -6.87
N HIS A 63 13.86 -3.63 -6.88
CA HIS A 63 12.40 -3.66 -7.04
C HIS A 63 11.68 -3.03 -5.84
N LEU A 64 12.17 -3.28 -4.63
CA LEU A 64 11.64 -2.65 -3.42
C LEU A 64 11.81 -1.12 -3.46
N GLN A 65 12.98 -0.62 -3.90
CA GLN A 65 13.25 0.80 -4.07
C GLN A 65 12.31 1.48 -5.08
N SER A 66 12.10 0.84 -6.23
CA SER A 66 11.35 1.44 -7.34
C SER A 66 9.84 1.38 -7.14
N ARG A 67 9.33 0.29 -6.56
CA ARG A 67 7.89 0.07 -6.37
C ARG A 67 7.37 0.58 -5.03
N PHE A 68 8.19 0.57 -3.98
CA PHE A 68 7.77 0.87 -2.61
C PHE A 68 8.76 1.78 -1.85
N PRO A 69 9.00 3.02 -2.32
CA PRO A 69 9.99 3.92 -1.72
C PRO A 69 9.65 4.35 -0.29
N SER A 70 8.38 4.34 0.12
CA SER A 70 7.96 4.74 1.48
C SER A 70 8.30 3.70 2.55
N ILE A 71 8.46 2.43 2.15
CA ILE A 71 8.66 1.31 3.07
C ILE A 71 10.12 1.22 3.54
N VAL A 72 11.07 1.80 2.79
CA VAL A 72 12.51 1.62 3.03
C VAL A 72 13.20 2.96 3.24
N SER A 73 14.23 3.00 4.10
CA SER A 73 15.16 4.14 4.13
C SER A 73 16.00 4.14 2.86
N LEU A 74 15.79 5.15 2.01
CA LEU A 74 16.44 5.26 0.70
C LEU A 74 17.97 5.34 0.79
N SER A 75 18.48 6.10 1.76
CA SER A 75 19.92 6.29 2.05
C SER A 75 20.58 4.96 2.43
N LYS A 76 20.08 4.25 3.46
CA LYS A 76 20.58 2.93 3.86
C LYS A 76 20.49 1.90 2.74
N LEU A 77 19.38 1.89 1.99
CA LEU A 77 19.19 0.98 0.87
C LEU A 77 20.23 1.22 -0.24
N GLN A 78 20.52 2.47 -0.57
CA GLN A 78 21.57 2.82 -1.54
C GLN A 78 22.96 2.41 -1.07
N LEU A 79 23.26 2.57 0.23
CA LEU A 79 24.52 2.08 0.81
C LEU A 79 24.63 0.56 0.67
N ALA A 80 23.55 -0.16 0.98
CA ALA A 80 23.48 -1.62 0.87
C ALA A 80 23.64 -2.09 -0.60
N LEU A 81 22.95 -1.45 -1.54
CA LEU A 81 23.06 -1.75 -2.98
C LEU A 81 24.47 -1.48 -3.52
N ARG A 82 25.09 -0.36 -3.13
CA ARG A 82 26.48 -0.06 -3.49
C ARG A 82 27.44 -1.12 -2.93
N GLY A 83 27.20 -1.55 -1.70
CA GLY A 83 27.90 -2.67 -1.07
C GLY A 83 27.82 -3.92 -1.93
N LEU A 84 26.61 -4.31 -2.38
CA LEU A 84 26.36 -5.50 -3.23
C LEU A 84 26.93 -5.40 -4.65
N GLN A 85 27.06 -4.20 -5.21
CA GLN A 85 27.65 -4.00 -6.55
C GLN A 85 29.16 -4.21 -6.59
N GLN A 86 29.85 -4.05 -5.46
CA GLN A 86 31.29 -4.27 -5.35
C GLN A 86 31.64 -5.77 -5.36
N PRO A 87 32.90 -6.16 -5.60
CA PRO A 87 33.29 -7.58 -5.49
C PRO A 87 33.29 -8.04 -4.03
N ALA A 88 32.87 -9.29 -3.80
CA ALA A 88 32.77 -9.87 -2.46
C ALA A 88 34.12 -9.88 -1.73
N GLY A 89 34.14 -9.34 -0.51
CA GLY A 89 35.34 -9.20 0.33
C GLY A 89 36.11 -7.88 0.14
N ARG A 90 35.78 -7.11 -0.91
CA ARG A 90 36.37 -5.80 -1.21
C ARG A 90 35.34 -4.67 -1.16
N GLU A 91 34.28 -4.84 -0.40
CA GLU A 91 33.27 -3.81 -0.23
C GLU A 91 33.83 -2.63 0.57
N ALA A 92 33.47 -1.40 0.18
CA ALA A 92 33.84 -0.19 0.91
C ALA A 92 33.03 -0.09 2.20
N VAL A 93 33.71 -0.04 3.34
CA VAL A 93 33.07 0.03 4.66
C VAL A 93 33.14 1.46 5.18
N ARG A 94 31.97 2.08 5.31
CA ARG A 94 31.80 3.40 5.90
C ARG A 94 31.63 3.34 7.41
N VAL A 95 32.45 4.09 8.15
CA VAL A 95 32.37 4.21 9.60
C VAL A 95 32.23 5.69 9.98
N ALA A 96 31.22 6.05 10.76
CA ALA A 96 31.13 7.39 11.33
C ALA A 96 31.89 7.44 12.67
N ILE A 97 32.63 8.53 12.90
CA ILE A 97 33.14 8.92 14.22
C ILE A 97 32.51 10.26 14.54
N LEU A 98 31.60 10.24 15.49
CA LEU A 98 30.70 11.33 15.80
C LEU A 98 31.10 11.98 17.11
N ASN A 99 31.32 13.29 17.08
CA ASN A 99 31.62 14.06 18.26
C ASN A 99 30.32 14.56 18.91
N LEU A 100 30.14 14.26 20.19
CA LEU A 100 29.03 14.80 20.97
C LEU A 100 29.41 16.17 21.55
N ARG A 101 28.87 17.23 20.96
CA ARG A 101 29.25 18.61 21.28
C ARG A 101 28.57 19.13 22.55
N ASP A 102 29.37 19.55 23.54
CA ASP A 102 28.87 20.31 24.71
C ASP A 102 28.51 21.74 24.27
N PRO A 103 27.24 22.18 24.38
CA PRO A 103 26.84 23.53 23.99
C PRO A 103 27.48 24.63 24.84
N ALA A 104 28.01 24.31 26.04
CA ALA A 104 28.54 25.28 26.97
C ALA A 104 30.05 25.54 26.83
N LYS A 105 30.79 24.73 26.05
CA LYS A 105 32.24 24.85 25.88
C LYS A 105 32.64 24.72 24.42
N GLU A 106 33.57 25.59 23.98
CA GLU A 106 34.43 25.31 22.82
C GLU A 106 35.43 24.21 23.23
N SER A 107 34.91 23.00 23.45
CA SER A 107 35.71 21.93 24.04
C SER A 107 36.70 21.35 23.03
N LYS A 108 37.80 20.81 23.54
CA LYS A 108 38.73 19.98 22.75
C LYS A 108 37.92 18.86 22.10
N ASN A 109 38.08 18.66 20.79
CA ASN A 109 37.32 17.62 20.11
C ASN A 109 37.88 16.23 20.47
N ALA A 110 37.33 15.60 21.52
CA ALA A 110 37.77 14.28 21.98
C ALA A 110 37.63 13.21 20.88
N ALA A 111 36.60 13.31 20.03
CA ALA A 111 36.42 12.42 18.89
C ALA A 111 37.56 12.54 17.88
N ARG A 112 38.08 13.76 17.67
CA ARG A 112 39.25 14.03 16.82
C ARG A 112 40.52 13.42 17.38
N ASP A 113 40.73 13.51 18.69
CA ASP A 113 41.88 12.88 19.34
C ASP A 113 41.78 11.36 19.25
N VAL A 114 40.59 10.79 19.47
CA VAL A 114 40.34 9.36 19.26
C VAL A 114 40.62 8.93 17.82
N LEU A 115 40.12 9.68 16.83
CA LEU A 115 40.35 9.42 15.41
C LEU A 115 41.85 9.45 15.07
N ARG A 116 42.58 10.45 15.56
CA ARG A 116 44.04 10.53 15.40
C ARG A 116 44.72 9.30 15.99
N LEU A 117 44.37 8.91 17.22
CA LEU A 117 44.99 7.78 17.93
C LEU A 117 44.65 6.42 17.32
N LEU A 118 43.46 6.26 16.72
CA LEU A 118 43.06 5.02 16.05
C LEU A 118 43.78 4.77 14.72
N LEU A 119 44.23 5.84 14.05
CA LEU A 119 44.88 5.77 12.73
C LEU A 119 46.40 5.97 12.79
N ALA A 120 46.92 6.57 13.85
CA ALA A 120 48.35 6.83 14.00
C ALA A 120 49.18 5.53 13.96
N ASP A 121 50.23 5.55 13.15
CA ASP A 121 51.25 4.50 13.18
C ASP A 121 52.29 4.87 14.25
N PRO A 122 52.44 4.05 15.32
CA PRO A 122 53.44 4.32 16.36
C PRO A 122 54.87 4.14 15.84
N LEU A 123 55.09 3.35 14.79
CA LEU A 123 56.43 3.07 14.24
C LEU A 123 57.00 4.22 13.40
N GLN A 124 56.16 5.17 13.01
CA GLN A 124 56.55 6.32 12.20
C GLN A 124 56.51 7.59 13.04
N ASP A 125 57.31 8.58 12.63
CA ASP A 125 57.21 9.93 13.16
C ASP A 125 55.82 10.52 12.88
N GLU A 126 55.49 11.59 13.60
CA GLU A 126 54.23 12.32 13.41
C GLU A 126 54.06 12.75 11.94
N GLN A 127 53.06 12.17 11.27
CA GLN A 127 52.79 12.42 9.86
C GLN A 127 52.04 13.74 9.65
N ASP A 128 52.14 14.31 8.46
CA ASP A 128 51.55 15.62 8.16
C ASP A 128 50.02 15.64 8.33
N TRP A 129 49.33 14.53 8.03
CA TRP A 129 47.89 14.43 8.24
C TRP A 129 47.49 14.53 9.72
N GLU A 130 48.34 14.10 10.67
CA GLU A 130 48.05 14.22 12.11
C GLU A 130 48.02 15.69 12.52
N ARG A 131 48.96 16.48 12.00
CA ARG A 131 49.02 17.93 12.22
C ARG A 131 47.87 18.66 11.56
N GLN A 132 47.52 18.25 10.34
CA GLN A 132 46.41 18.83 9.59
C GLN A 132 45.06 18.52 10.25
N LEU A 133 44.86 17.29 10.74
CA LEU A 133 43.68 16.93 11.53
C LEU A 133 43.57 17.79 12.79
N ALA A 134 44.69 18.03 13.50
CA ALA A 134 44.72 18.91 14.68
C ALA A 134 44.38 20.38 14.37
N GLN A 135 44.60 20.84 13.13
CA GLN A 135 44.28 22.19 12.67
C GLN A 135 42.91 22.31 12.01
N HIS A 136 42.23 21.19 11.74
CA HIS A 136 40.91 21.19 11.11
C HIS A 136 39.87 21.91 12.00
N PRO A 137 39.05 22.80 11.43
CA PRO A 137 38.02 23.53 12.17
C PRO A 137 37.03 22.58 12.85
N ALA A 138 36.64 22.93 14.08
CA ALA A 138 35.66 22.18 14.83
C ALA A 138 34.26 22.36 14.21
N GLY A 139 33.53 21.26 14.04
CA GLY A 139 32.18 21.26 13.47
C GLY A 139 32.10 21.11 11.95
N GLU A 140 33.22 21.18 11.23
CA GLU A 140 33.23 20.87 9.80
C GLU A 140 33.40 19.35 9.58
N PRO A 141 32.61 18.76 8.66
CA PRO A 141 32.69 17.34 8.31
C PRO A 141 33.95 17.02 7.50
N LEU A 142 34.58 15.87 7.80
CA LEU A 142 35.79 15.40 7.14
C LEU A 142 35.63 13.93 6.72
N ILE A 143 36.03 13.60 5.49
CA ILE A 143 36.07 12.22 5.00
C ILE A 143 37.53 11.74 4.99
N ILE A 144 37.79 10.58 5.58
CA ILE A 144 39.10 9.96 5.62
C ILE A 144 39.03 8.61 4.90
N ARG A 145 39.84 8.40 3.87
CA ARG A 145 39.96 7.13 3.18
C ARG A 145 41.23 6.42 3.61
N VAL A 146 41.09 5.19 4.10
CA VAL A 146 42.23 4.36 4.50
C VAL A 146 42.56 3.41 3.36
N ARG A 147 43.69 3.66 2.68
CA ARG A 147 44.18 2.84 1.56
C ARG A 147 45.70 2.71 1.64
N ALA A 148 46.21 1.58 1.14
CA ALA A 148 47.66 1.43 0.94
C ALA A 148 48.13 2.48 -0.06
N SER A 149 48.92 3.45 0.41
CA SER A 149 49.46 4.50 -0.45
C SER A 149 50.64 3.96 -1.27
N GLU A 150 50.61 4.18 -2.59
CA GLU A 150 51.78 3.95 -3.47
C GLU A 150 52.81 5.10 -3.36
N ALA A 151 52.43 6.23 -2.77
CA ALA A 151 53.31 7.38 -2.52
C ALA A 151 53.54 7.56 -1.01
N ALA A 152 54.80 7.71 -0.61
CA ALA A 152 55.22 7.73 0.80
C ALA A 152 54.72 8.94 1.62
N ASP A 153 54.07 9.93 0.99
CA ASP A 153 53.50 11.10 1.65
C ASP A 153 51.98 11.03 1.62
N GLY A 154 51.36 10.88 2.79
CA GLY A 154 49.92 11.08 3.00
C GLY A 154 49.55 12.51 2.62
N THR A 155 49.32 12.72 1.34
CA THR A 155 49.08 14.05 0.77
C THR A 155 47.59 14.31 0.88
N LEU A 156 47.19 15.35 1.61
CA LEU A 156 45.88 15.97 1.45
C LEU A 156 45.74 16.41 0.00
N THR A 157 45.11 15.59 -0.84
CA THR A 157 44.48 16.11 -2.04
C THR A 157 43.16 16.71 -1.59
N ILE A 158 43.20 17.97 -1.13
CA ILE A 158 41.99 18.80 -1.05
C ILE A 158 41.53 19.00 -2.49
N SER A 159 40.85 17.98 -3.02
CA SER A 159 40.17 18.07 -4.29
C SER A 159 39.01 19.03 -4.09
N ARG A 160 39.24 20.32 -4.38
CA ARG A 160 38.20 21.37 -4.40
C ARG A 160 37.08 21.12 -5.43
N THR A 161 37.09 19.95 -6.07
CA THR A 161 36.03 19.44 -6.94
C THR A 161 34.94 18.71 -6.17
N ASN A 162 35.18 18.33 -4.90
CA ASN A 162 34.19 17.70 -4.02
C ASN A 162 33.80 18.67 -2.90
N THR A 163 32.54 18.65 -2.49
CA THR A 163 31.96 19.61 -1.56
C THR A 163 32.33 19.39 -0.09
N LEU A 164 33.10 18.35 0.23
CA LEU A 164 33.60 17.97 1.56
C LEU A 164 35.12 17.78 1.54
N ALA A 165 35.78 18.08 2.66
CA ALA A 165 37.21 17.86 2.82
C ALA A 165 37.52 16.35 2.84
N GLU A 166 38.55 15.92 2.11
CA GLU A 166 38.96 14.52 1.99
C GLU A 166 40.44 14.34 2.32
N VAL A 167 40.77 13.29 3.08
CA VAL A 167 42.13 12.88 3.44
C VAL A 167 42.35 11.43 3.07
N GLU A 168 43.44 11.11 2.36
CA GLU A 168 43.86 9.72 2.16
C GLU A 168 45.01 9.38 3.10
N ILE A 169 44.88 8.28 3.85
CA ILE A 169 45.83 7.85 4.88
C ILE A 169 46.18 6.38 4.65
N SER A 170 47.45 6.02 4.86
CA SER A 170 47.91 4.63 4.92
C SER A 170 48.08 4.21 6.37
N SER A 171 47.35 3.18 6.79
CA SER A 171 47.51 2.57 8.12
C SER A 171 47.80 1.07 7.94
N PRO A 172 49.00 0.58 8.28
CA PRO A 172 49.40 -0.81 8.03
C PRO A 172 48.39 -1.85 8.54
N GLU A 173 47.73 -1.54 9.65
CA GLU A 173 46.78 -2.45 10.30
C GLU A 173 45.39 -2.47 9.65
N LEU A 174 45.02 -1.41 8.95
CA LEU A 174 43.71 -1.20 8.32
C LEU A 174 43.77 -1.22 6.78
N ASN A 175 44.97 -1.22 6.20
CA ASN A 175 45.17 -1.36 4.77
C ASN A 175 44.55 -2.66 4.23
N GLY A 176 43.91 -2.57 3.06
CA GLY A 176 43.13 -3.67 2.46
C GLY A 176 41.72 -3.83 3.02
N ALA A 177 41.32 -3.04 4.02
CA ALA A 177 39.97 -3.07 4.59
C ALA A 177 38.98 -2.17 3.82
N GLU A 178 39.44 -1.37 2.84
CA GLU A 178 38.63 -0.42 2.05
C GLU A 178 37.72 0.45 2.94
N LEU A 179 38.33 1.13 3.92
CA LEU A 179 37.62 1.87 4.95
C LEU A 179 37.45 3.35 4.54
N GLU A 180 36.23 3.86 4.64
CA GLU A 180 35.90 5.28 4.53
C GLU A 180 35.38 5.75 5.90
N ILE A 181 36.12 6.62 6.58
CA ILE A 181 35.70 7.19 7.86
C ILE A 181 35.07 8.55 7.61
N LEU A 182 33.84 8.74 8.08
CA LEU A 182 33.20 10.04 8.18
C LEU A 182 33.44 10.59 9.59
N PHE A 183 34.00 11.77 9.68
CA PHE A 183 34.12 12.53 10.91
C PHE A 183 33.16 13.71 10.87
N SER A 184 32.26 13.82 11.85
CA SER A 184 31.33 14.94 11.96
C SER A 184 30.88 15.15 13.40
N ASP A 185 30.34 16.32 13.69
CA ASP A 185 29.65 16.57 14.95
C ASP A 185 28.23 16.01 14.87
N LEU A 186 27.74 15.40 15.95
CA LEU A 186 26.35 14.97 16.08
C LEU A 186 25.56 16.01 16.88
N ASN A 187 24.53 16.57 16.26
CA ASN A 187 23.62 17.48 16.93
C ASN A 187 22.39 16.70 17.43
N ILE A 188 22.44 16.23 18.67
CA ILE A 188 21.26 15.61 19.30
C ILE A 188 20.36 16.75 19.80
N PRO A 189 19.09 16.84 19.36
CA PRO A 189 18.20 17.90 19.79
C PRO A 189 18.09 17.93 21.33
N ASN A 190 18.48 19.05 21.92
CA ASN A 190 18.42 19.27 23.36
C ASN A 190 16.97 19.59 23.78
N GLY A 191 16.31 18.66 24.47
CA GLY A 191 15.27 19.01 25.45
C GLY A 191 13.90 18.35 25.29
N SER A 192 13.45 17.78 26.41
CA SER A 192 12.11 17.81 27.00
C SER A 192 10.86 17.52 26.14
N GLU A 193 10.12 16.49 26.56
CA GLU A 193 8.68 16.19 26.34
C GLU A 193 8.27 15.13 25.30
N ALA A 194 9.19 14.56 24.53
CA ALA A 194 8.92 13.31 23.82
C ALA A 194 10.14 12.39 23.90
N SER A 195 9.99 11.20 24.48
CA SER A 195 11.01 10.17 24.33
C SER A 195 11.14 9.86 22.85
N ILE A 196 12.22 10.31 22.20
CA ILE A 196 12.56 9.86 20.85
C ILE A 196 12.65 8.33 20.93
N PRO A 197 11.90 7.57 20.11
CA PRO A 197 12.01 6.13 20.08
C PRO A 197 13.47 5.73 19.84
N ALA A 198 13.94 4.70 20.54
CA ALA A 198 15.32 4.20 20.41
C ALA A 198 15.73 4.00 18.93
N ALA A 199 14.83 3.42 18.13
CA ALA A 199 15.04 3.17 16.71
C ALA A 199 15.29 4.44 15.86
N ASP A 200 14.61 5.54 16.16
CA ASP A 200 14.76 6.80 15.42
C ASP A 200 16.10 7.49 15.76
N LEU A 201 16.52 7.40 17.02
CA LEU A 201 17.82 7.90 17.46
C LEU A 201 18.97 7.10 16.84
N GLU A 202 18.87 5.77 16.85
CA GLU A 202 19.86 4.90 16.21
C GLU A 202 19.93 5.14 14.70
N ALA A 203 18.79 5.36 14.04
CA ALA A 203 18.75 5.73 12.63
C ALA A 203 19.48 7.07 12.38
N SER A 204 19.29 8.08 13.23
CA SER A 204 20.00 9.37 13.13
C SER A 204 21.53 9.24 13.33
N ILE A 205 21.97 8.32 14.20
CA ILE A 205 23.40 8.04 14.43
C ILE A 205 24.02 7.29 13.23
N LEU A 206 23.27 6.39 12.60
CA LEU A 206 23.73 5.62 11.42
C LEU A 206 23.55 6.37 10.10
N GLU A 207 22.76 7.44 10.09
CA GLU A 207 22.56 8.34 8.95
C GLU A 207 22.85 9.80 9.34
N PRO A 208 24.08 10.14 9.75
CA PRO A 208 24.42 11.48 10.17
C PRO A 208 24.16 12.50 9.06
N GLU A 209 23.53 13.60 9.43
CA GLU A 209 23.28 14.73 8.54
C GLU A 209 24.53 15.60 8.44
N VAL A 210 25.13 15.60 7.26
CA VAL A 210 26.30 16.39 6.93
C VAL A 210 25.87 17.64 6.18
N GLN A 211 26.23 18.81 6.70
CA GLN A 211 25.93 20.07 6.04
C GLN A 211 26.93 20.30 4.91
N ILE A 212 26.42 20.34 3.68
CA ILE A 212 27.23 20.60 2.49
C ILE A 212 27.08 22.08 2.10
N PRO A 213 28.18 22.82 1.94
CA PRO A 213 28.13 24.20 1.47
C PRO A 213 27.74 24.25 -0.02
N GLU A 214 26.58 24.84 -0.31
CA GLU A 214 26.10 25.18 -1.65
C GLU A 214 26.05 26.72 -1.80
N GLY A 215 27.18 27.30 -2.19
CA GLY A 215 27.32 28.76 -2.28
C GLY A 215 27.28 29.42 -0.90
N THR A 216 26.22 30.17 -0.61
CA THR A 216 25.98 30.82 0.70
C THR A 216 25.05 30.03 1.62
N HIS A 217 24.48 28.92 1.13
CA HIS A 217 23.53 28.10 1.86
C HIS A 217 24.14 26.74 2.22
N PHE A 218 23.69 26.14 3.31
CA PHE A 218 24.07 24.79 3.70
C PHE A 218 22.90 23.85 3.47
N THR A 219 23.13 22.78 2.72
CA THR A 219 22.12 21.77 2.45
C THR A 219 22.44 20.53 3.28
N PRO A 220 21.54 20.09 4.19
CA PRO A 220 21.77 18.88 4.97
C PRO A 220 21.66 17.65 4.05
N LEU A 221 22.71 16.82 4.05
CA LEU A 221 22.74 15.55 3.34
C LEU A 221 22.87 14.41 4.35
N ALA A 222 21.90 13.50 4.37
CA ALA A 222 22.01 12.27 5.14
C ALA A 222 23.11 11.37 4.54
N THR A 223 24.11 11.05 5.34
CA THR A 223 25.28 10.25 4.92
C THR A 223 25.28 8.90 5.63
N PRO A 224 24.64 7.87 5.05
CA PRO A 224 24.51 6.57 5.71
C PRO A 224 25.88 5.90 5.90
N VAL A 225 26.07 5.29 7.07
CA VAL A 225 27.28 4.54 7.45
C VAL A 225 26.94 3.10 7.87
N HIS A 226 27.95 2.23 7.86
CA HIS A 226 27.79 0.84 8.29
C HIS A 226 27.98 0.67 9.79
N LYS A 227 28.79 1.54 10.43
CA LYS A 227 29.06 1.55 11.87
C LYS A 227 29.24 2.98 12.33
N ALA A 228 28.95 3.27 13.59
CA ALA A 228 29.14 4.59 14.17
C ALA A 228 29.80 4.51 15.55
N LEU A 229 30.80 5.36 15.80
CA LEU A 229 31.43 5.56 17.09
C LEU A 229 31.01 6.93 17.62
N LEU A 230 30.20 6.96 18.66
CA LEU A 230 29.82 8.20 19.34
C LEU A 230 30.82 8.48 20.46
N VAL A 231 31.51 9.63 20.39
CA VAL A 231 32.51 10.03 21.37
C VAL A 231 32.04 11.24 22.15
N GLY A 232 31.96 11.11 23.47
CA GLY A 232 31.72 12.19 24.41
C GLY A 232 32.98 12.62 25.15
N GLU A 233 32.97 13.83 25.70
CA GLU A 233 34.07 14.34 26.53
C GLU A 233 33.64 14.56 27.97
N GLY A 234 34.45 14.06 28.90
CA GLY A 234 34.30 14.31 30.33
C GLY A 234 32.97 13.83 30.91
N PHE A 235 32.62 14.43 32.06
CA PHE A 235 31.39 14.10 32.77
C PHE A 235 30.12 14.46 31.97
N TRP A 236 30.14 15.57 31.21
CA TRP A 236 29.00 15.96 30.38
C TRP A 236 28.72 14.90 29.30
N GLY A 237 29.76 14.45 28.59
CA GLY A 237 29.65 13.36 27.61
C GLY A 237 29.12 12.08 28.24
N ALA A 238 29.62 11.70 29.42
CA ALA A 238 29.14 10.53 30.16
C ALA A 238 27.64 10.61 30.48
N THR A 239 27.19 11.69 31.11
CA THR A 239 25.77 11.84 31.48
C THR A 239 24.85 11.88 30.27
N ARG A 240 25.27 12.50 29.17
CA ARG A 240 24.48 12.54 27.94
C ARG A 240 24.37 11.18 27.28
N ILE A 241 25.50 10.50 27.06
CA ILE A 241 25.50 9.17 26.44
C ILE A 241 24.70 8.17 27.29
N SER A 242 24.84 8.19 28.62
CA SER A 242 24.05 7.33 29.51
C SER A 242 22.55 7.59 29.46
N SER A 243 22.12 8.79 29.05
CA SER A 243 20.70 9.12 28.91
C SER A 243 20.08 8.71 27.56
N LEU A 244 20.89 8.28 26.60
CA LEU A 244 20.41 7.90 25.28
C LEU A 244 19.83 6.48 25.30
N PRO A 245 18.61 6.27 24.77
CA PRO A 245 18.03 4.93 24.64
C PRO A 245 18.66 4.20 23.44
N LEU A 246 19.91 3.77 23.59
CA LEU A 246 20.62 2.97 22.57
C LEU A 246 20.48 1.49 22.89
N SER A 247 20.13 0.69 21.89
CA SER A 247 20.11 -0.77 22.01
C SER A 247 21.52 -1.31 21.87
N GLU A 248 21.93 -2.21 22.78
CA GLU A 248 23.23 -2.89 22.70
C GLU A 248 23.28 -3.96 21.59
N GLU A 249 22.14 -4.21 20.94
CA GLU A 249 21.98 -5.28 19.95
C GLU A 249 22.75 -4.97 18.66
N GLY A 250 23.72 -5.82 18.34
CA GLY A 250 24.40 -5.84 17.03
C GLY A 250 25.78 -5.19 16.96
N GLY A 251 26.23 -4.47 17.99
CA GLY A 251 27.59 -3.90 18.06
C GLY A 251 27.94 -2.93 16.92
N VAL A 252 26.93 -2.38 16.24
CA VAL A 252 27.05 -1.47 15.10
C VAL A 252 27.37 -0.05 15.56
N ILE A 253 26.76 0.36 16.66
CA ILE A 253 27.02 1.62 17.35
C ILE A 253 27.88 1.32 18.58
N LEU A 254 28.97 2.06 18.74
CA LEU A 254 29.78 2.04 19.94
C LEU A 254 29.84 3.44 20.54
N THR A 255 29.79 3.50 21.86
CA THR A 255 29.86 4.73 22.64
C THR A 255 31.16 4.75 23.43
N ALA A 256 31.87 5.88 23.38
CA ALA A 256 33.10 6.09 24.13
C ALA A 256 33.08 7.47 24.79
N VAL A 257 33.64 7.57 26.00
CA VAL A 257 33.77 8.84 26.73
C VAL A 257 35.20 9.03 27.17
N ASN A 258 35.77 10.18 26.84
CA ASN A 258 37.08 10.57 27.32
C ASN A 258 37.03 10.99 28.80
N LEU A 259 37.47 10.11 29.69
CA LEU A 259 37.52 10.30 31.14
C LEU A 259 38.96 10.11 31.62
N LYS A 260 39.59 11.19 32.06
CA LYS A 260 40.99 11.18 32.49
C LYS A 260 41.15 10.37 33.78
N GLY A 261 42.08 9.42 33.77
CA GLY A 261 42.49 8.68 34.97
C GLY A 261 41.47 7.67 35.52
N LEU A 262 40.43 7.32 34.76
CA LEU A 262 39.44 6.30 35.14
C LEU A 262 39.57 5.09 34.22
N ALA A 263 39.76 3.90 34.80
CA ALA A 263 39.79 2.66 34.04
C ALA A 263 38.35 2.17 33.78
N SER A 264 38.07 1.63 32.58
CA SER A 264 36.74 1.10 32.22
C SER A 264 36.22 -0.02 33.14
N GLN A 265 37.10 -0.71 33.88
CA GLN A 265 36.69 -1.73 34.85
C GLN A 265 36.00 -1.17 36.10
N GLU A 266 36.07 0.15 36.32
CA GLU A 266 35.52 0.81 37.50
C GLU A 266 34.13 1.42 37.26
N ILE A 267 33.64 1.45 36.01
CA ILE A 267 32.39 2.11 35.62
C ILE A 267 31.50 1.11 34.87
N ASP A 268 30.43 0.66 35.54
CA ASP A 268 29.36 -0.12 34.91
C ASP A 268 28.39 0.83 34.19
N ALA A 269 28.68 1.16 32.94
CA ALA A 269 27.88 2.08 32.13
C ALA A 269 27.81 1.63 30.66
N ASN A 270 26.79 2.13 29.95
CA ASN A 270 26.53 1.84 28.52
C ASN A 270 27.55 2.53 27.56
N PHE A 271 28.76 2.85 28.03
CA PHE A 271 29.82 3.47 27.24
C PHE A 271 31.20 3.00 27.70
N GLN A 272 32.18 3.06 26.79
CA GLN A 272 33.57 2.74 27.08
C GLN A 272 34.31 3.98 27.62
N ALA A 273 34.85 3.91 28.83
CA ALA A 273 35.72 4.96 29.36
C ALA A 273 37.12 4.82 28.73
N ILE A 274 37.60 5.90 28.11
CA ILE A 274 38.90 5.96 27.44
C ILE A 274 39.71 7.15 27.96
N ASP A 275 41.03 7.04 27.90
CA ASP A 275 41.95 8.14 28.24
C ASP A 275 42.85 8.46 27.05
N THR A 276 42.50 9.53 26.32
CA THR A 276 43.26 9.95 25.13
C THR A 276 44.63 10.50 25.46
N ASP A 277 44.83 11.03 26.67
CA ASP A 277 46.09 11.64 27.10
C ASP A 277 47.14 10.54 27.33
N LEU A 278 46.78 9.45 28.02
CA LEU A 278 47.66 8.28 28.22
C LEU A 278 48.07 7.62 26.90
N ALA A 279 47.11 7.45 25.98
CA ALA A 279 47.39 6.90 24.66
C ALA A 279 48.33 7.80 23.85
N THR A 280 48.13 9.12 23.91
CA THR A 280 49.00 10.09 23.24
C THR A 280 50.42 10.03 23.80
N GLU A 281 50.57 9.98 25.13
CA GLU A 281 51.87 9.85 25.79
C GLU A 281 52.56 8.54 25.37
N GLY A 282 51.82 7.43 25.34
CA GLY A 282 52.34 6.14 24.89
C GLY A 282 52.92 6.21 23.48
N ILE A 283 52.15 6.71 22.50
CA ILE A 283 52.60 6.80 21.10
C ILE A 283 53.84 7.71 21.01
N GLN A 284 53.84 8.85 21.71
CA GLN A 284 54.99 9.76 21.73
C GLN A 284 56.25 9.11 22.34
N LEU A 285 56.10 8.30 23.39
CA LEU A 285 57.22 7.56 23.99
C LEU A 285 57.77 6.51 23.02
N PHE A 286 56.90 5.77 22.33
CA PHE A 286 57.33 4.76 21.37
C PHE A 286 58.08 5.38 20.18
N ARG A 287 57.62 6.54 19.69
CA ARG A 287 58.29 7.31 18.62
C ARG A 287 59.70 7.78 19.01
N LYS A 288 59.99 8.00 20.30
CA LYS A 288 61.36 8.33 20.77
C LYS A 288 62.34 7.16 20.62
N GLY A 289 61.84 5.94 20.49
CA GLY A 289 62.65 4.77 20.18
C GLY A 289 62.06 3.46 20.73
N PRO A 290 62.47 2.31 20.16
CA PRO A 290 61.91 0.99 20.49
C PRO A 290 62.18 0.57 21.95
N GLN A 291 63.16 1.18 22.62
CA GLN A 291 63.45 0.94 24.04
C GLN A 291 62.27 1.27 24.98
N HIS A 292 61.32 2.11 24.53
CA HIS A 292 60.11 2.48 25.28
C HIS A 292 58.92 1.57 24.97
N GLY A 293 59.12 0.44 24.28
CA GLY A 293 58.05 -0.48 23.88
C GLY A 293 57.16 -0.98 25.02
N ILE A 294 57.75 -1.33 26.16
CA ILE A 294 57.02 -1.82 27.34
C ILE A 294 56.17 -0.70 27.96
N GLU A 295 56.73 0.50 28.04
CA GLU A 295 56.01 1.67 28.58
C GLU A 295 54.85 2.07 27.68
N TYR A 296 55.05 2.04 26.36
CA TYR A 296 54.01 2.23 25.36
C TYR A 296 52.89 1.21 25.53
N GLU A 297 53.21 -0.09 25.59
CA GLU A 297 52.21 -1.14 25.72
C GLU A 297 51.38 -0.95 26.99
N ARG A 298 52.04 -0.64 28.12
CA ARG A 298 51.37 -0.36 29.39
C ARG A 298 50.40 0.82 29.28
N LEU A 299 50.84 1.94 28.69
CA LEU A 299 50.00 3.14 28.54
C LEU A 299 48.87 2.93 27.53
N TRP A 300 49.12 2.20 26.44
CA TRP A 300 48.14 1.86 25.42
C TRP A 300 47.02 0.99 25.99
N TYR A 301 47.34 -0.05 26.77
CA TYR A 301 46.31 -0.85 27.45
C TYR A 301 45.60 -0.07 28.57
N ALA A 302 46.32 0.76 29.33
CA ALA A 302 45.72 1.60 30.37
C ALA A 302 44.73 2.64 29.81
N SER A 303 44.94 3.10 28.58
CA SER A 303 44.05 4.05 27.89
C SER A 303 42.70 3.47 27.45
N ASN A 304 42.57 2.14 27.46
CA ASN A 304 41.42 1.39 26.94
C ASN A 304 41.09 1.60 25.43
N LEU A 305 41.93 2.29 24.66
CA LEU A 305 41.80 2.37 23.21
C LEU A 305 41.86 1.03 22.45
N PRO A 306 42.57 -0.03 22.91
CA PRO A 306 42.53 -1.33 22.24
C PRO A 306 41.12 -1.88 21.98
N VAL A 307 40.15 -1.56 22.85
CA VAL A 307 38.75 -1.95 22.68
C VAL A 307 38.14 -1.28 21.44
N LEU A 308 38.41 0.01 21.24
CA LEU A 308 37.96 0.76 20.07
C LEU A 308 38.64 0.25 18.79
N THR A 309 39.94 -0.04 18.83
CA THR A 309 40.67 -0.62 17.70
C THR A 309 40.13 -2.00 17.33
N LYS A 310 39.84 -2.85 18.33
CA LYS A 310 39.23 -4.17 18.11
C LYS A 310 37.83 -4.04 17.50
N TRP A 311 37.02 -3.12 18.00
CA TRP A 311 35.70 -2.84 17.45
C TRP A 311 35.78 -2.33 16.01
N LEU A 312 36.69 -1.41 15.70
CA LEU A 312 36.86 -0.88 14.34
C LEU A 312 37.23 -1.99 13.35
N ARG A 313 38.04 -2.96 13.77
CA ARG A 313 38.43 -4.11 12.93
C ARG A 313 37.34 -5.17 12.79
N SER A 314 36.42 -5.26 13.77
CA SER A 314 35.35 -6.24 13.78
C SER A 314 34.44 -6.08 12.56
N GLY A 315 34.39 -7.14 11.73
CA GLY A 315 33.51 -7.23 10.56
C GLY A 315 33.97 -6.46 9.31
N VAL A 316 35.14 -5.81 9.35
CA VAL A 316 35.69 -5.01 8.22
C VAL A 316 36.68 -5.82 7.38
N LYS A 317 37.40 -6.77 7.99
CA LYS A 317 38.24 -7.73 7.26
C LYS A 317 37.42 -8.97 6.90
N SER A 318 37.51 -9.40 5.64
CA SER A 318 36.89 -10.62 5.14
C SER A 318 37.89 -11.39 4.27
N THR A 319 37.63 -12.68 4.09
CA THR A 319 38.35 -13.51 3.12
C THR A 319 37.86 -13.18 1.71
N ASP A 320 38.76 -13.20 0.72
CA ASP A 320 38.41 -12.95 -0.68
C ASP A 320 37.24 -13.85 -1.13
N GLY A 321 36.19 -13.24 -1.68
CA GLY A 321 34.99 -13.93 -2.16
C GLY A 321 33.87 -14.10 -1.13
N ILE A 322 34.06 -13.69 0.13
CA ILE A 322 33.03 -13.69 1.19
C ILE A 322 32.62 -12.25 1.49
N THR A 323 31.31 -11.98 1.51
CA THR A 323 30.79 -10.64 1.79
C THR A 323 31.15 -10.22 3.22
N LYS A 324 31.68 -9.00 3.38
CA LYS A 324 32.04 -8.49 4.70
C LYS A 324 30.86 -8.57 5.69
N PRO A 325 31.06 -9.09 6.93
CA PRO A 325 30.00 -9.22 7.91
C PRO A 325 29.22 -7.93 8.16
N VAL A 326 29.90 -6.78 8.17
CA VAL A 326 29.26 -5.49 8.40
C VAL A 326 28.23 -5.12 7.31
N VAL A 327 28.47 -5.51 6.07
CA VAL A 327 27.54 -5.30 4.95
C VAL A 327 26.34 -6.23 5.10
N ARG A 328 26.55 -7.46 5.58
CA ARG A 328 25.45 -8.39 5.90
C ARG A 328 24.58 -7.87 7.03
N THR A 329 25.18 -7.29 8.07
CA THR A 329 24.43 -6.66 9.18
C THR A 329 23.58 -5.50 8.68
N LEU A 330 24.14 -4.64 7.81
CA LEU A 330 23.38 -3.55 7.18
C LEU A 330 22.19 -4.08 6.36
N LEU A 331 22.40 -5.12 5.54
CA LEU A 331 21.33 -5.73 4.76
C LEU A 331 20.23 -6.32 5.64
N THR A 332 20.60 -6.97 6.74
CA THR A 332 19.66 -7.52 7.73
C THR A 332 18.85 -6.40 8.37
N SER A 333 19.49 -5.30 8.78
CA SER A 333 18.82 -4.13 9.36
C SER A 333 17.84 -3.48 8.37
N VAL A 334 18.22 -3.30 7.10
CA VAL A 334 17.33 -2.72 6.08
C VAL A 334 16.07 -3.56 5.86
N LEU A 335 16.22 -4.89 5.84
CA LEU A 335 15.07 -5.79 5.70
C LEU A 335 14.20 -5.80 6.96
N ALA A 336 14.80 -5.82 8.15
CA ALA A 336 14.08 -5.72 9.42
C ALA A 336 13.26 -4.42 9.50
N ASP A 337 13.87 -3.27 9.18
CA ASP A 337 13.20 -1.97 9.13
C ASP A 337 12.02 -1.98 8.14
N ALA A 338 12.21 -2.58 6.95
CA ALA A 338 11.14 -2.71 5.96
C ALA A 338 9.98 -3.59 6.48
N THR A 339 10.27 -4.72 7.12
CA THR A 339 9.21 -5.56 7.71
C THR A 339 8.44 -4.85 8.82
N ALA A 340 9.13 -4.09 9.68
CA ALA A 340 8.51 -3.32 10.75
C ALA A 340 7.54 -2.26 10.19
N ARG A 341 7.98 -1.50 9.17
CA ARG A 341 7.16 -0.50 8.48
C ARG A 341 5.96 -1.11 7.73
N ILE A 342 6.13 -2.28 7.11
CA ILE A 342 5.01 -3.02 6.50
C ILE A 342 3.97 -3.40 7.56
N ASN A 343 4.42 -3.94 8.70
CA ASN A 343 3.53 -4.35 9.78
C ASN A 343 2.79 -3.15 10.39
N GLU A 344 3.47 -2.02 10.57
CA GLU A 344 2.87 -0.76 11.03
C GLU A 344 1.83 -0.24 10.03
N SER A 345 2.18 -0.18 8.74
CA SER A 345 1.27 0.24 7.67
C SER A 345 0.03 -0.65 7.58
N LYS A 346 0.20 -1.96 7.78
CA LYS A 346 -0.90 -2.92 7.84
C LYS A 346 -1.79 -2.72 9.07
N ALA A 347 -1.21 -2.42 10.23
CA ALA A 347 -1.97 -2.12 11.44
C ALA A 347 -2.78 -0.82 11.27
N GLN A 348 -2.20 0.22 10.67
CA GLN A 348 -2.87 1.47 10.34
C GLN A 348 -3.99 1.28 9.30
N ALA A 349 -3.78 0.45 8.27
CA ALA A 349 -4.82 0.11 7.29
C ALA A 349 -5.97 -0.70 7.92
N SER A 350 -5.67 -1.56 8.89
CA SER A 350 -6.68 -2.34 9.59
C SER A 350 -7.52 -1.48 10.53
N SER A 351 -6.92 -0.50 11.23
CA SER A 351 -7.63 0.42 12.12
C SER A 351 -8.47 1.45 11.36
N SER A 352 -7.97 1.96 10.22
CA SER A 352 -8.75 2.84 9.34
C SER A 352 -9.92 2.12 8.69
N ASN A 353 -9.74 0.87 8.24
CA ASN A 353 -10.83 0.03 7.74
C ASN A 353 -11.89 -0.29 8.79
N ALA A 354 -11.50 -0.55 10.05
CA ALA A 354 -12.47 -0.75 11.13
C ALA A 354 -13.33 0.51 11.39
N THR A 355 -12.78 1.70 11.12
CA THR A 355 -13.48 2.97 11.30
C THR A 355 -14.32 3.35 10.07
N SER A 356 -13.89 3.01 8.84
CA SER A 356 -14.63 3.28 7.59
C SER A 356 -15.73 2.27 7.28
N LEU A 357 -15.66 1.05 7.83
CA LEU A 357 -16.72 0.03 7.74
C LEU A 357 -17.90 0.28 8.69
N ALA A 358 -17.75 1.21 9.64
CA ALA A 358 -18.84 1.61 10.51
C ALA A 358 -19.76 2.59 9.77
N ILE A 359 -20.69 2.05 8.98
CA ILE A 359 -21.89 2.79 8.55
C ILE A 359 -22.42 3.53 9.79
N PRO A 360 -22.62 4.85 9.75
CA PRO A 360 -23.17 5.58 10.87
C PRO A 360 -24.45 4.90 11.36
N GLU A 361 -24.51 4.53 12.64
CA GLU A 361 -25.72 4.00 13.30
C GLU A 361 -27.02 4.74 12.94
N PRO A 362 -27.08 6.09 12.79
CA PRO A 362 -28.30 6.76 12.34
C PRO A 362 -28.76 6.34 10.94
N ILE A 363 -27.85 5.97 10.03
CA ILE A 363 -28.20 5.53 8.67
C ILE A 363 -28.70 4.10 8.69
N ARG A 364 -28.08 3.20 9.46
CA ARG A 364 -28.59 1.83 9.65
C ARG A 364 -29.97 1.83 10.28
N GLY A 365 -30.15 2.62 11.34
CA GLY A 365 -31.46 2.84 11.96
C GLY A 365 -32.47 3.45 10.99
N GLY A 366 -32.02 4.40 10.15
CA GLY A 366 -32.84 5.02 9.10
C GLY A 366 -33.39 4.02 8.09
N VAL A 367 -32.54 3.15 7.53
CA VAL A 367 -32.96 2.13 6.54
C VAL A 367 -33.95 1.13 7.16
N ALA A 368 -33.68 0.66 8.39
CA ALA A 368 -34.59 -0.26 9.09
C ALA A 368 -35.94 0.40 9.39
N SER A 369 -35.93 1.66 9.85
CA SER A 369 -37.16 2.42 10.12
C SER A 369 -37.99 2.64 8.86
N TRP A 370 -37.35 2.96 7.74
CA TRP A 370 -38.02 3.10 6.46
C TRP A 370 -38.60 1.78 5.96
N ALA A 371 -37.87 0.68 6.05
CA ALA A 371 -38.37 -0.63 5.63
C ALA A 371 -39.63 -1.02 6.43
N GLN A 372 -39.61 -0.78 7.74
CA GLN A 372 -40.75 -1.00 8.61
C GLN A 372 -41.94 -0.09 8.23
N ASN A 373 -41.71 1.20 8.02
CA ASN A 373 -42.74 2.17 7.61
C ASN A 373 -43.32 1.84 6.24
N ALA A 374 -42.50 1.43 5.28
CA ALA A 374 -42.92 1.06 3.93
C ALA A 374 -43.79 -0.21 3.94
N HIS A 375 -43.44 -1.21 4.75
CA HIS A 375 -44.28 -2.39 4.93
C HIS A 375 -45.61 -2.07 5.63
N ALA A 376 -45.58 -1.20 6.65
CA ALA A 376 -46.80 -0.73 7.31
C ALA A 376 -47.70 0.08 6.37
N GLU A 377 -47.14 1.02 5.60
CA GLU A 377 -47.86 1.81 4.61
C GLU A 377 -48.50 0.90 3.54
N LEU A 378 -47.75 -0.07 3.01
CA LEU A 378 -48.27 -1.00 2.02
C LEU A 378 -49.51 -1.73 2.54
N GLN A 379 -49.45 -2.24 3.78
CA GLN A 379 -50.55 -2.97 4.38
C GLN A 379 -51.74 -2.05 4.65
N ASP A 380 -51.52 -0.94 5.37
CA ASP A 380 -52.59 -0.04 5.80
C ASP A 380 -53.27 0.65 4.61
N GLN A 381 -52.51 1.15 3.64
CA GLN A 381 -53.06 1.87 2.49
C GLN A 381 -53.79 0.93 1.53
N LEU A 382 -53.30 -0.29 1.31
CA LEU A 382 -53.99 -1.27 0.49
C LEU A 382 -55.24 -1.82 1.19
N ASP A 383 -55.19 -2.07 2.49
CA ASP A 383 -56.36 -2.52 3.24
C ASP A 383 -57.46 -1.45 3.25
N LEU A 384 -57.10 -0.16 3.42
CA LEU A 384 -58.04 0.95 3.26
C LEU A 384 -58.59 1.05 1.82
N ALA A 385 -57.75 0.80 0.82
CA ALA A 385 -58.14 0.86 -0.58
C ALA A 385 -59.15 -0.26 -0.94
N PHE A 386 -58.87 -1.50 -0.54
CA PHE A 386 -59.68 -2.67 -0.82
C PHE A 386 -60.93 -2.77 0.08
N THR A 387 -60.89 -2.28 1.32
CA THR A 387 -62.12 -2.18 2.15
C THR A 387 -62.97 -0.95 1.79
N GLY A 388 -62.40 -0.01 1.04
CA GLY A 388 -62.98 1.27 0.67
C GLY A 388 -64.24 1.18 -0.19
N LYS A 389 -65.04 2.25 -0.14
CA LYS A 389 -66.28 2.37 -0.93
C LYS A 389 -66.03 2.21 -2.43
N ARG A 390 -64.89 2.70 -2.94
CA ARG A 390 -64.54 2.67 -4.37
C ARG A 390 -64.28 1.25 -4.87
N TRP A 391 -63.55 0.43 -4.12
CA TRP A 391 -63.36 -0.98 -4.47
C TRP A 391 -64.67 -1.77 -4.40
N ARG A 392 -65.50 -1.50 -3.38
CA ARG A 392 -66.84 -2.12 -3.29
C ARG A 392 -67.77 -1.70 -4.43
N LYS A 393 -67.55 -0.52 -5.06
CA LYS A 393 -68.28 -0.12 -6.27
C LYS A 393 -67.92 -0.98 -7.48
N LEU A 394 -66.85 -1.77 -7.46
CA LEU A 394 -66.55 -2.76 -8.50
C LEU A 394 -67.30 -4.09 -8.28
N GLY A 395 -68.55 -4.04 -7.81
CA GLY A 395 -69.39 -5.22 -7.62
C GLY A 395 -69.81 -5.83 -8.96
N TRP A 396 -70.04 -7.15 -9.00
CA TRP A 396 -70.33 -7.89 -10.23
C TRP A 396 -71.51 -7.32 -11.03
N TRP A 397 -72.54 -6.83 -10.35
CA TRP A 397 -73.74 -6.29 -11.00
C TRP A 397 -73.51 -4.95 -11.71
N LYS A 398 -72.47 -4.19 -11.31
CA LYS A 398 -72.13 -2.90 -11.94
C LYS A 398 -71.37 -3.05 -13.24
N LEU A 399 -70.76 -4.22 -13.47
CA LEU A 399 -70.06 -4.50 -14.71
C LEU A 399 -71.00 -4.36 -15.92
N PHE A 400 -72.27 -4.70 -15.81
CA PHE A 400 -73.22 -4.53 -16.92
C PHE A 400 -73.48 -3.08 -17.33
N TRP A 401 -73.30 -2.13 -16.40
CA TRP A 401 -73.58 -0.72 -16.63
C TRP A 401 -72.33 0.07 -16.99
N ARG A 402 -71.22 -0.21 -16.30
CA ARG A 402 -69.95 0.53 -16.45
C ARG A 402 -68.75 -0.40 -16.28
N VAL A 403 -68.38 -1.11 -17.35
CA VAL A 403 -67.13 -1.90 -17.35
C VAL A 403 -65.89 -0.99 -17.31
N ASP A 404 -65.97 0.20 -17.88
CA ASP A 404 -64.84 1.13 -17.99
C ASP A 404 -64.43 1.76 -16.64
N ASP A 405 -65.31 1.74 -15.64
CA ASP A 405 -64.99 2.18 -14.28
C ASP A 405 -63.92 1.30 -13.62
N VAL A 406 -63.71 0.05 -14.10
CA VAL A 406 -62.70 -0.88 -13.59
C VAL A 406 -61.31 -0.27 -13.70
N ALA A 407 -60.91 0.15 -14.90
CA ALA A 407 -59.57 0.68 -15.14
C ALA A 407 -59.34 2.04 -14.49
N MET A 408 -60.36 2.91 -14.50
CA MET A 408 -60.29 4.21 -13.85
C MET A 408 -60.09 4.08 -12.34
N LEU A 409 -60.91 3.25 -11.67
CA LEU A 409 -60.87 3.11 -10.21
C LEU A 409 -59.61 2.38 -9.73
N THR A 410 -59.13 1.38 -10.45
CA THR A 410 -57.89 0.66 -10.09
C THR A 410 -56.65 1.53 -10.33
N ASN A 411 -56.58 2.29 -11.41
CA ASN A 411 -55.49 3.26 -11.63
C ASN A 411 -55.48 4.38 -10.60
N GLU A 412 -56.65 4.92 -10.25
CA GLU A 412 -56.75 5.94 -9.19
C GLU A 412 -56.28 5.36 -7.84
N MET A 413 -56.68 4.12 -7.52
CA MET A 413 -56.23 3.40 -6.33
C MET A 413 -54.71 3.27 -6.28
N LEU A 414 -54.09 2.75 -7.35
CA LEU A 414 -52.65 2.55 -7.40
C LEU A 414 -51.89 3.88 -7.33
N THR A 415 -52.40 4.93 -7.96
CA THR A 415 -51.74 6.25 -7.94
C THR A 415 -51.78 6.90 -6.57
N GLN A 416 -52.89 6.76 -5.84
CA GLN A 416 -53.09 7.44 -4.55
C GLN A 416 -52.60 6.64 -3.34
N ARG A 417 -52.56 5.31 -3.43
CA ARG A 417 -52.41 4.42 -2.25
C ARG A 417 -51.23 3.46 -2.32
N PHE A 418 -50.59 3.31 -3.49
CA PHE A 418 -49.46 2.38 -3.63
C PHE A 418 -48.14 3.08 -3.28
N LEU A 419 -47.74 3.02 -2.00
CA LEU A 419 -46.44 3.48 -1.47
C LEU A 419 -46.02 4.92 -1.83
N PRO A 420 -46.90 5.94 -1.78
CA PRO A 420 -46.49 7.33 -2.06
C PRO A 420 -45.55 7.91 -0.98
N THR A 421 -45.73 7.54 0.29
CA THR A 421 -44.96 8.11 1.42
C THR A 421 -43.58 7.46 1.49
N ALA A 422 -43.52 6.13 1.40
CA ALA A 422 -42.29 5.37 1.38
C ALA A 422 -41.37 5.77 0.22
N GLU A 423 -41.92 6.15 -0.94
CA GLU A 423 -41.15 6.67 -2.07
C GLU A 423 -40.50 8.02 -1.73
N GLN A 424 -41.19 8.91 -1.00
CA GLN A 424 -40.63 10.20 -0.56
C GLN A 424 -39.57 10.03 0.53
N GLU A 425 -39.83 9.17 1.52
CA GLU A 425 -38.88 8.85 2.58
C GLU A 425 -37.60 8.19 2.02
N LEU A 426 -37.75 7.34 1.00
CA LEU A 426 -36.63 6.73 0.30
C LEU A 426 -35.72 7.79 -0.33
N VAL A 427 -36.30 8.78 -1.02
CA VAL A 427 -35.52 9.88 -1.62
C VAL A 427 -34.74 10.63 -0.54
N TYR A 428 -35.38 10.93 0.60
CA TYR A 428 -34.71 11.58 1.73
C TYR A 428 -33.54 10.74 2.28
N LEU A 429 -33.75 9.43 2.51
CA LEU A 429 -32.70 8.54 2.99
C LEU A 429 -31.53 8.42 2.01
N THR A 430 -31.81 8.33 0.72
CA THR A 430 -30.75 8.26 -0.30
C THR A 430 -29.93 9.55 -0.34
N GLY A 431 -30.55 10.71 -0.10
CA GLY A 431 -29.82 11.98 0.08
C GLY A 431 -28.94 12.00 1.33
N GLN A 432 -29.39 11.40 2.43
CA GLN A 432 -28.59 11.26 3.65
C GLN A 432 -27.40 10.30 3.44
N ILE A 433 -27.61 9.22 2.69
CA ILE A 433 -26.54 8.27 2.31
C ILE A 433 -25.52 8.96 1.41
N GLU A 434 -25.96 9.69 0.37
CA GLU A 434 -25.08 10.47 -0.52
C GLU A 434 -24.27 11.51 0.28
N GLY A 435 -24.87 12.20 1.25
CA GLY A 435 -24.17 13.16 2.10
C GLY A 435 -23.16 12.54 3.09
N SER A 436 -23.26 11.24 3.36
CA SER A 436 -22.39 10.51 4.29
C SER A 436 -21.24 9.76 3.62
N LEU A 437 -21.38 9.44 2.33
CA LEU A 437 -20.39 8.72 1.54
C LEU A 437 -19.50 9.71 0.77
N GLN A 438 -18.21 9.39 0.65
CA GLN A 438 -17.28 10.18 -0.19
C GLN A 438 -17.50 9.94 -1.70
N SER A 439 -18.21 8.87 -2.06
CA SER A 439 -18.47 8.44 -3.44
C SER A 439 -19.98 8.36 -3.71
N GLN A 440 -20.40 8.64 -4.94
CA GLN A 440 -21.81 8.54 -5.33
C GLN A 440 -22.29 7.07 -5.28
N PRO A 441 -23.35 6.76 -4.51
CA PRO A 441 -23.87 5.40 -4.41
C PRO A 441 -24.53 4.98 -5.73
N VAL A 442 -24.20 3.77 -6.20
CA VAL A 442 -24.83 3.17 -7.39
C VAL A 442 -25.88 2.17 -6.94
N TYR A 443 -27.15 2.50 -7.18
CA TYR A 443 -28.28 1.62 -6.86
C TYR A 443 -28.58 0.66 -8.00
N SER A 444 -28.93 -0.59 -7.66
CA SER A 444 -29.50 -1.52 -8.64
C SER A 444 -30.86 -0.99 -9.12
N GLN A 445 -31.13 -1.15 -10.41
CA GLN A 445 -32.38 -0.74 -11.03
C GLN A 445 -33.00 -1.94 -11.75
N PRO A 446 -34.34 -2.03 -11.87
CA PRO A 446 -35.00 -3.12 -12.58
C PRO A 446 -34.54 -3.17 -14.05
N ALA A 447 -34.36 -4.38 -14.61
CA ALA A 447 -33.72 -4.58 -15.93
C ALA A 447 -34.37 -3.77 -17.08
N SER A 448 -35.68 -3.54 -17.02
CA SER A 448 -36.47 -2.73 -17.96
C SER A 448 -36.19 -1.21 -17.92
N SER A 449 -35.48 -0.72 -16.91
CA SER A 449 -35.05 0.68 -16.80
C SER A 449 -33.66 0.95 -17.38
N ARG A 450 -32.92 -0.11 -17.75
CA ARG A 450 -31.64 0.01 -18.49
C ARG A 450 -31.84 0.26 -19.98
N ASP A 451 -32.99 -0.14 -20.53
CA ASP A 451 -33.34 0.07 -21.94
C ASP A 451 -34.02 1.43 -22.14
N GLY A 452 -33.24 2.50 -21.96
CA GLY A 452 -33.59 3.85 -22.41
C GLY A 452 -33.45 4.04 -23.92
N SER A 453 -33.66 3.00 -24.73
CA SER A 453 -33.75 3.13 -26.19
C SER A 453 -35.23 3.17 -26.60
N GLU A 454 -35.72 4.38 -26.85
CA GLU A 454 -36.83 4.69 -27.77
C GLU A 454 -37.91 3.61 -27.95
N GLN A 455 -38.77 3.40 -26.94
CA GLN A 455 -40.05 2.71 -27.20
C GLN A 455 -41.08 3.70 -27.72
N THR A 456 -41.22 3.77 -29.05
CA THR A 456 -42.36 4.40 -29.73
C THR A 456 -43.62 3.54 -29.52
N ARG A 457 -44.65 4.09 -28.86
CA ARG A 457 -45.95 3.42 -28.73
C ARG A 457 -46.82 3.79 -29.93
N ARG A 458 -47.22 2.81 -30.75
CA ARG A 458 -48.25 3.02 -31.79
C ARG A 458 -49.62 3.19 -31.12
N LEU A 459 -50.24 4.35 -31.31
CA LEU A 459 -51.66 4.54 -31.03
C LEU A 459 -52.49 4.02 -32.21
N GLY A 460 -53.69 3.52 -31.92
CA GLY A 460 -54.58 2.80 -32.85
C GLY A 460 -55.07 3.57 -34.09
N SER A 461 -54.53 4.75 -34.39
CA SER A 461 -54.78 5.53 -35.61
C SER A 461 -53.55 5.65 -36.53
N GLY A 462 -52.44 4.96 -36.23
CA GLY A 462 -51.25 4.93 -37.10
C GLY A 462 -50.33 6.15 -36.99
N GLU A 463 -50.62 7.12 -36.13
CA GLU A 463 -49.77 8.29 -35.88
C GLU A 463 -48.86 8.07 -34.65
N MET A 464 -47.56 8.36 -34.82
CA MET A 464 -46.55 8.26 -33.77
C MET A 464 -46.41 9.61 -33.08
N ALA A 465 -46.87 9.72 -31.82
CA ALA A 465 -46.58 10.88 -30.98
C ALA A 465 -45.39 10.58 -30.07
N PRO A 466 -44.34 11.43 -30.03
CA PRO A 466 -43.27 11.28 -29.06
C PRO A 466 -43.81 11.60 -27.66
N ILE A 467 -43.62 10.69 -26.71
CA ILE A 467 -43.74 11.04 -25.30
C ILE A 467 -42.56 11.96 -25.01
N VAL A 468 -42.82 13.25 -24.83
CA VAL A 468 -41.82 14.19 -24.31
C VAL A 468 -41.51 13.76 -22.88
N PHE A 469 -40.45 12.98 -22.72
CA PHE A 469 -39.77 12.85 -21.45
C PHE A 469 -39.08 14.20 -21.18
N PRO A 470 -39.18 14.80 -19.97
CA PRO A 470 -38.13 15.70 -19.52
C PRO A 470 -36.88 14.84 -19.38
N SER A 471 -36.15 14.71 -20.48
CA SER A 471 -34.85 14.06 -20.56
C SER A 471 -33.90 14.81 -19.64
N SER A 472 -33.77 14.33 -18.41
CA SER A 472 -32.56 14.58 -17.64
C SER A 472 -31.49 13.70 -18.27
N ALA A 473 -30.58 14.35 -18.98
CA ALA A 473 -29.43 13.74 -19.61
C ALA A 473 -28.61 12.89 -18.63
N ASN A 474 -28.10 11.75 -19.10
CA ASN A 474 -26.92 11.04 -18.59
C ASN A 474 -26.81 10.75 -17.09
N GLY A 475 -27.84 10.16 -16.47
CA GLY A 475 -27.69 9.53 -15.17
C GLY A 475 -28.79 8.51 -14.90
N LEU A 476 -28.42 7.31 -14.45
CA LEU A 476 -29.34 6.44 -13.72
C LEU A 476 -29.99 7.29 -12.60
N PRO A 477 -31.27 7.07 -12.24
CA PRO A 477 -31.88 7.81 -11.15
C PRO A 477 -31.02 7.67 -9.89
N LYS A 478 -30.78 8.78 -9.18
CA LYS A 478 -29.92 8.88 -7.98
C LYS A 478 -30.45 8.10 -6.77
N TRP A 479 -31.54 7.36 -6.93
CA TRP A 479 -32.19 6.56 -5.89
C TRP A 479 -32.83 5.31 -6.51
N PRO A 480 -33.15 4.27 -5.71
CA PRO A 480 -33.77 3.04 -6.20
C PRO A 480 -35.15 3.28 -6.81
N GLY A 481 -35.35 2.88 -8.06
CA GLY A 481 -36.59 3.11 -8.81
C GLY A 481 -37.65 1.99 -8.70
N HIS A 482 -37.45 0.99 -7.84
CA HIS A 482 -38.28 -0.23 -7.83
C HIS A 482 -39.76 0.03 -7.54
N ILE A 483 -40.11 0.92 -6.59
CA ILE A 483 -41.51 1.24 -6.25
C ILE A 483 -42.22 1.92 -7.42
N ALA A 484 -41.59 2.94 -8.02
CA ALA A 484 -42.13 3.64 -9.18
C ALA A 484 -42.31 2.71 -10.38
N PHE A 485 -41.35 1.80 -10.59
CA PHE A 485 -41.43 0.78 -11.63
C PHE A 485 -42.61 -0.17 -11.39
N THR A 486 -42.75 -0.72 -10.19
CA THR A 486 -43.86 -1.64 -9.87
C THR A 486 -45.22 -0.97 -10.00
N ARG A 487 -45.36 0.30 -9.57
CA ARG A 487 -46.60 1.07 -9.77
C ARG A 487 -46.96 1.14 -11.26
N ARG A 488 -46.00 1.45 -12.13
CA ARG A 488 -46.20 1.50 -13.59
C ARG A 488 -46.50 0.12 -14.18
N TYR A 489 -45.85 -0.93 -13.70
CA TYR A 489 -46.11 -2.30 -14.12
C TYR A 489 -47.56 -2.70 -13.82
N LEU A 490 -48.03 -2.45 -12.59
CA LEU A 490 -49.41 -2.73 -12.20
C LEU A 490 -50.42 -1.95 -13.07
N GLN A 491 -50.16 -0.66 -13.33
CA GLN A 491 -51.04 0.19 -14.14
C GLN A 491 -51.09 -0.20 -15.62
N ASN A 492 -49.98 -0.67 -16.21
CA ASN A 492 -49.89 -0.96 -17.64
C ASN A 492 -50.21 -2.41 -18.00
N GLU A 493 -49.92 -3.36 -17.11
CA GLU A 493 -50.09 -4.80 -17.39
C GLU A 493 -51.32 -5.37 -16.68
N THR A 494 -51.42 -5.19 -15.36
CA THR A 494 -52.46 -5.87 -14.56
C THR A 494 -53.83 -5.20 -14.68
N VAL A 495 -53.87 -3.87 -14.73
CA VAL A 495 -55.13 -3.11 -14.82
C VAL A 495 -55.86 -3.36 -16.15
N PRO A 496 -55.22 -3.27 -17.33
CA PRO A 496 -55.86 -3.61 -18.59
C PRO A 496 -56.27 -5.07 -18.68
N ALA A 497 -55.47 -5.99 -18.11
CA ALA A 497 -55.83 -7.41 -18.05
C ALA A 497 -57.12 -7.64 -17.22
N LEU A 498 -57.27 -6.94 -16.10
CA LEU A 498 -58.48 -6.99 -15.28
C LEU A 498 -59.70 -6.42 -16.03
N GLN A 499 -59.53 -5.32 -16.77
CA GLN A 499 -60.59 -4.73 -17.60
C GLN A 499 -61.01 -5.69 -18.73
N ALA A 500 -60.04 -6.30 -19.43
CA ALA A 500 -60.32 -7.26 -20.49
C ALA A 500 -61.06 -8.50 -19.96
N LEU A 501 -60.69 -8.97 -18.77
CA LEU A 501 -61.41 -10.04 -18.06
C LEU A 501 -62.85 -9.62 -17.77
N ALA A 502 -63.06 -8.41 -17.23
CA ALA A 502 -64.39 -7.89 -16.93
C ALA A 502 -65.27 -7.82 -18.20
N GLN A 503 -64.74 -7.27 -19.29
CA GLN A 503 -65.43 -7.19 -20.59
C GLN A 503 -65.78 -8.60 -21.11
N LYS A 504 -64.82 -9.54 -21.05
CA LYS A 504 -65.04 -10.93 -21.46
C LYS A 504 -66.14 -11.60 -20.66
N LEU A 505 -66.18 -11.40 -19.35
CA LEU A 505 -67.22 -11.96 -18.48
C LEU A 505 -68.61 -11.41 -18.81
N VAL A 506 -68.73 -10.10 -19.05
CA VAL A 506 -69.99 -9.46 -19.45
C VAL A 506 -70.48 -10.04 -20.78
N VAL A 507 -69.63 -10.08 -21.82
CA VAL A 507 -69.99 -10.64 -23.13
C VAL A 507 -70.40 -12.12 -23.02
N GLN A 508 -69.67 -12.92 -22.24
CA GLN A 508 -70.03 -14.32 -22.01
C GLN A 508 -71.38 -14.49 -21.30
N SER A 509 -71.67 -13.63 -20.33
CA SER A 509 -72.94 -13.68 -19.60
C SER A 509 -74.13 -13.28 -20.48
N ILE A 510 -74.00 -12.19 -21.26
CA ILE A 510 -75.01 -11.74 -22.23
C ILE A 510 -75.23 -12.81 -23.32
N GLY A 511 -74.16 -13.43 -23.82
CA GLY A 511 -74.25 -14.49 -24.83
C GLY A 511 -74.97 -15.73 -24.30
N THR A 512 -74.66 -16.17 -23.08
CA THR A 512 -75.32 -17.35 -22.48
C THR A 512 -76.77 -17.07 -22.09
N SER A 513 -77.10 -15.89 -21.56
CA SER A 513 -78.49 -15.50 -21.33
C SER A 513 -79.27 -15.34 -22.63
N GLY A 514 -78.66 -14.76 -23.68
CA GLY A 514 -79.27 -14.60 -24.99
C GLY A 514 -79.59 -15.93 -25.65
N LEU A 515 -78.63 -16.86 -25.65
CA LEU A 515 -78.84 -18.21 -26.21
C LEU A 515 -79.93 -18.99 -25.48
N THR A 516 -79.95 -18.94 -24.14
CA THR A 516 -80.97 -19.63 -23.34
C THR A 516 -82.36 -18.99 -23.46
N THR A 517 -82.43 -17.66 -23.60
CA THR A 517 -83.68 -16.94 -23.87
C THR A 517 -84.20 -17.24 -25.27
N SER A 518 -83.34 -17.26 -26.29
CA SER A 518 -83.72 -17.64 -27.66
C SER A 518 -84.19 -19.09 -27.74
N LEU A 519 -83.52 -20.00 -27.01
CA LEU A 519 -83.94 -21.40 -26.91
C LEU A 519 -85.31 -21.51 -26.24
N ALA A 520 -85.56 -20.78 -25.15
CA ALA A 520 -86.87 -20.72 -24.51
C ALA A 520 -87.96 -20.17 -25.42
N ALA A 521 -87.67 -19.12 -26.20
CA ALA A 521 -88.60 -18.56 -27.18
C ALA A 521 -88.92 -19.57 -28.29
N LEU A 522 -87.92 -20.29 -28.79
CA LEU A 522 -88.12 -21.36 -29.77
C LEU A 522 -88.94 -22.53 -29.18
N LEU A 523 -88.71 -22.92 -27.92
CA LEU A 523 -89.52 -23.93 -27.24
C LEU A 523 -90.98 -23.51 -27.11
N TYR A 524 -91.23 -22.24 -26.79
CA TYR A 524 -92.59 -21.69 -26.69
C TYR A 524 -93.32 -21.69 -28.04
N VAL A 525 -92.63 -21.30 -29.13
CA VAL A 525 -93.23 -21.25 -30.47
C VAL A 525 -93.40 -22.65 -31.10
N SER A 526 -92.49 -23.59 -30.80
CA SER A 526 -92.46 -24.90 -31.47
C SER A 526 -93.36 -25.98 -30.85
N SER A 527 -93.70 -25.89 -29.56
CA SER A 527 -94.49 -26.92 -28.87
C SER A 527 -95.92 -26.48 -28.60
N PHE A 528 -96.89 -27.15 -29.24
CA PHE A 528 -98.34 -26.91 -29.07
C PHE A 528 -98.88 -27.25 -27.65
N SER A 529 -98.06 -27.82 -26.77
CA SER A 529 -98.43 -28.29 -25.42
C SER A 529 -97.54 -27.74 -24.30
N SER A 530 -96.51 -26.94 -24.59
CA SER A 530 -95.61 -26.41 -23.55
C SER A 530 -96.22 -25.15 -22.93
N THR A 531 -96.35 -25.14 -21.62
CA THR A 531 -96.88 -23.97 -20.90
C THR A 531 -95.84 -22.85 -20.84
N LEU A 532 -96.28 -21.59 -20.77
CA LEU A 532 -95.42 -20.42 -20.53
C LEU A 532 -94.45 -20.62 -19.36
N TYR A 533 -94.83 -21.44 -18.37
CA TYR A 533 -94.04 -21.77 -17.20
C TYR A 533 -92.78 -22.60 -17.52
N GLU A 534 -92.86 -23.57 -18.43
CA GLU A 534 -91.74 -24.45 -18.78
C GLU A 534 -90.68 -23.72 -19.60
N ALA A 535 -91.12 -22.98 -20.63
CA ALA A 535 -90.22 -22.15 -21.43
C ALA A 535 -89.58 -21.03 -20.57
N GLY A 536 -90.38 -20.39 -19.70
CA GLY A 536 -89.90 -19.39 -18.76
C GLY A 536 -88.85 -19.94 -17.78
N ALA A 537 -89.01 -21.17 -17.30
CA ALA A 537 -88.05 -21.81 -16.40
C ALA A 537 -86.67 -22.01 -17.07
N VAL A 538 -86.63 -22.41 -18.35
CA VAL A 538 -85.37 -22.58 -19.09
C VAL A 538 -84.62 -21.26 -19.27
N ALA A 539 -85.34 -20.19 -19.61
CA ALA A 539 -84.75 -18.84 -19.70
C ALA A 539 -84.24 -18.37 -18.32
N ALA A 540 -85.05 -18.53 -17.27
CA ALA A 540 -84.69 -18.12 -15.91
C ALA A 540 -83.44 -18.87 -15.39
N LEU A 541 -83.37 -20.19 -15.60
CA LEU A 541 -82.21 -21.00 -15.22
C LEU A 541 -80.96 -20.57 -15.98
N GLY A 542 -81.07 -20.28 -17.28
CA GLY A 542 -79.96 -19.80 -18.09
C GLY A 542 -79.40 -18.46 -17.61
N VAL A 543 -80.29 -17.52 -17.28
CA VAL A 543 -79.93 -16.21 -16.72
C VAL A 543 -79.32 -16.35 -15.33
N MET A 544 -79.92 -17.14 -14.44
CA MET A 544 -79.39 -17.34 -13.09
C MET A 544 -78.02 -18.02 -13.12
N TYR A 545 -77.83 -19.01 -14.00
CA TYR A 545 -76.55 -19.69 -14.16
C TYR A 545 -75.47 -18.76 -14.71
N SER A 546 -75.79 -17.93 -15.71
CA SER A 546 -74.82 -16.99 -16.29
C SER A 546 -74.39 -15.93 -15.27
N LEU A 547 -75.33 -15.39 -14.49
CA LEU A 547 -75.06 -14.42 -13.42
C LEU A 547 -74.26 -15.04 -12.27
N ALA A 548 -74.63 -16.23 -11.80
CA ALA A 548 -73.90 -16.92 -10.73
C ALA A 548 -72.45 -17.25 -11.14
N ARG A 549 -72.26 -17.69 -12.40
CA ARG A 549 -70.93 -17.94 -12.96
C ARG A 549 -70.11 -16.65 -13.07
N MET A 550 -70.74 -15.55 -13.50
CA MET A 550 -70.08 -14.26 -13.63
C MET A 550 -69.65 -13.72 -12.27
N GLN A 551 -70.55 -13.75 -11.28
CA GLN A 551 -70.27 -13.34 -9.90
C GLN A 551 -69.06 -14.10 -9.35
N LYS A 552 -69.09 -15.44 -9.42
CA LYS A 552 -68.00 -16.27 -8.89
C LYS A 552 -66.67 -15.94 -9.55
N LYS A 553 -66.63 -15.88 -10.89
CA LYS A 553 -65.39 -15.58 -11.63
C LYS A 553 -64.86 -14.17 -11.37
N TRP A 554 -65.75 -13.18 -11.27
CA TRP A 554 -65.38 -11.81 -11.01
C TRP A 554 -64.86 -11.61 -9.59
N GLU A 555 -65.53 -12.19 -8.59
CA GLU A 555 -65.08 -12.15 -7.19
C GLU A 555 -63.73 -12.84 -7.02
N THR A 556 -63.51 -13.99 -7.68
CA THR A 556 -62.19 -14.64 -7.71
C THR A 556 -61.13 -13.79 -8.40
N ALA A 557 -61.44 -13.15 -9.53
CA ALA A 557 -60.49 -12.28 -10.24
C ALA A 557 -60.10 -11.05 -9.40
N ARG A 558 -61.06 -10.45 -8.69
CA ARG A 558 -60.80 -9.36 -7.75
C ARG A 558 -59.89 -9.80 -6.60
N GLY A 559 -60.19 -10.93 -5.96
CA GLY A 559 -59.35 -11.47 -4.88
C GLY A 559 -57.94 -11.86 -5.35
N PHE A 560 -57.81 -12.36 -6.57
CA PHE A 560 -56.51 -12.65 -7.17
C PHE A 560 -55.70 -11.37 -7.41
N TRP A 561 -56.31 -10.35 -8.02
CA TRP A 561 -55.65 -9.06 -8.26
C TRP A 561 -55.27 -8.35 -6.96
N GLU A 562 -56.13 -8.42 -5.94
CA GLU A 562 -55.84 -7.96 -4.58
C GLU A 562 -54.59 -8.62 -3.97
N GLY A 563 -54.40 -9.91 -4.21
CA GLY A 563 -53.21 -10.65 -3.79
C GLY A 563 -51.98 -10.26 -4.62
N GLU A 564 -52.13 -10.14 -5.94
CA GLU A 564 -51.07 -9.76 -6.86
C GLU A 564 -50.49 -8.38 -6.53
N VAL A 565 -51.33 -7.37 -6.30
CA VAL A 565 -50.89 -6.02 -5.93
C VAL A 565 -50.13 -6.01 -4.60
N ARG A 566 -50.57 -6.81 -3.61
CA ARG A 566 -49.88 -6.93 -2.31
C ARG A 566 -48.52 -7.61 -2.46
N GLU A 567 -48.45 -8.70 -3.22
CA GLU A 567 -47.20 -9.43 -3.43
C GLU A 567 -46.19 -8.64 -4.24
N GLU A 568 -46.61 -7.96 -5.32
CA GLU A 568 -45.73 -7.10 -6.10
C GLU A 568 -45.26 -5.88 -5.30
N GLY A 569 -46.11 -5.32 -4.43
CA GLY A 569 -45.71 -4.29 -3.46
C GLY A 569 -44.64 -4.79 -2.49
N ARG A 570 -44.81 -5.99 -1.92
CA ARG A 570 -43.84 -6.58 -1.00
C ARG A 570 -42.49 -6.86 -1.68
N LYS A 571 -42.51 -7.34 -2.92
CA LYS A 571 -41.29 -7.54 -3.73
C LYS A 571 -40.59 -6.22 -4.01
N ALA A 572 -41.35 -5.16 -4.32
CA ALA A 572 -40.79 -3.84 -4.60
C ALA A 572 -40.03 -3.27 -3.39
N VAL A 573 -40.62 -3.34 -2.19
CA VAL A 573 -39.97 -2.85 -0.95
C VAL A 573 -38.68 -3.63 -0.65
N ARG A 574 -38.70 -4.97 -0.77
CA ARG A 574 -37.50 -5.80 -0.57
C ARG A 574 -36.40 -5.51 -1.59
N ALA A 575 -36.76 -5.30 -2.84
CA ALA A 575 -35.79 -4.96 -3.89
C ALA A 575 -35.12 -3.61 -3.62
N VAL A 576 -35.87 -2.63 -3.09
CA VAL A 576 -35.28 -1.37 -2.62
C VAL A 576 -34.32 -1.60 -1.45
N GLU A 577 -34.72 -2.36 -0.43
CA GLU A 577 -33.86 -2.68 0.72
C GLU A 577 -32.52 -3.29 0.27
N GLU A 578 -32.58 -4.32 -0.57
CA GLU A 578 -31.40 -4.98 -1.14
C GLU A 578 -30.53 -4.01 -1.95
N SER A 579 -31.15 -3.11 -2.73
CA SER A 579 -30.43 -2.11 -3.51
C SER A 579 -29.69 -1.07 -2.64
N VAL A 580 -30.29 -0.66 -1.52
CA VAL A 580 -29.73 0.33 -0.60
C VAL A 580 -28.60 -0.30 0.23
N VAL A 581 -28.81 -1.51 0.74
CA VAL A 581 -27.79 -2.27 1.48
C VAL A 581 -26.59 -2.56 0.57
N GLY A 582 -26.83 -3.03 -0.66
CA GLY A 582 -25.75 -3.31 -1.60
C GLY A 582 -24.96 -2.06 -2.04
N ALA A 583 -25.60 -0.89 -2.10
CA ALA A 583 -24.92 0.38 -2.37
C ALA A 583 -24.04 0.81 -1.20
N LEU A 584 -24.48 0.54 0.03
CA LEU A 584 -23.79 0.90 1.26
C LEU A 584 -22.55 0.03 1.52
N GLU A 585 -22.64 -1.27 1.26
CA GLU A 585 -21.50 -2.20 1.32
C GLU A 585 -20.41 -1.80 0.32
N LYS A 586 -20.79 -1.50 -0.92
CA LYS A 586 -19.87 -1.06 -1.98
C LYS A 586 -19.29 0.33 -1.73
N GLY A 587 -20.04 1.23 -1.11
CA GLY A 587 -19.54 2.55 -0.71
C GLY A 587 -18.54 2.50 0.44
N SER A 588 -18.67 1.53 1.35
CA SER A 588 -17.76 1.32 2.48
C SER A 588 -16.45 0.62 2.10
N THR A 589 -16.45 -0.13 0.99
CA THR A 589 -15.27 -0.74 0.39
C THR A 589 -14.70 0.16 -0.69
N SER A 590 -14.13 1.30 -0.30
CA SER A 590 -13.37 2.13 -1.23
C SER A 590 -12.27 1.27 -1.88
N GLY A 591 -12.30 1.13 -3.21
CA GLY A 591 -11.34 0.29 -3.97
C GLY A 591 -9.87 0.63 -3.72
N ASP A 592 -9.59 1.84 -3.22
CA ASP A 592 -8.26 2.28 -2.81
C ASP A 592 -7.73 1.53 -1.57
N ALA A 593 -8.60 1.17 -0.61
CA ALA A 593 -8.20 0.43 0.58
C ALA A 593 -7.84 -1.03 0.24
N SER A 594 -8.59 -1.67 -0.67
CA SER A 594 -8.25 -3.01 -1.16
C SER A 594 -6.95 -3.02 -1.95
N ARG A 595 -6.69 -1.96 -2.73
CA ARG A 595 -5.47 -1.82 -3.51
C ARG A 595 -4.24 -1.61 -2.63
N ALA A 596 -4.34 -0.77 -1.60
CA ALA A 596 -3.29 -0.58 -0.61
C ALA A 596 -2.91 -1.87 0.12
N VAL A 597 -3.89 -2.72 0.45
CA VAL A 597 -3.62 -4.03 1.08
C VAL A 597 -2.87 -4.97 0.13
N ILE A 598 -3.27 -5.02 -1.15
CA ILE A 598 -2.58 -5.84 -2.16
C ILE A 598 -1.14 -5.34 -2.36
N GLU A 599 -0.95 -4.03 -2.44
CA GLU A 599 0.39 -3.41 -2.58
C GLU A 599 1.29 -3.75 -1.38
N LEU A 600 0.75 -3.78 -0.15
CA LEU A 600 1.50 -4.19 1.04
C LEU A 600 1.87 -5.69 1.04
N GLU A 601 1.02 -6.55 0.49
CA GLU A 601 1.33 -7.98 0.35
C GLU A 601 2.44 -8.23 -0.67
N GLU A 602 2.41 -7.54 -1.82
CA GLU A 602 3.48 -7.59 -2.81
C GLU A 602 4.83 -7.10 -2.25
N ALA A 603 4.81 -6.03 -1.44
CA ALA A 603 6.01 -5.55 -0.76
C ALA A 603 6.59 -6.62 0.20
N ARG A 604 5.72 -7.32 0.94
CA ARG A 604 6.12 -8.39 1.85
C ARG A 604 6.75 -9.58 1.11
N GLU A 605 6.21 -9.95 -0.05
CA GLU A 605 6.78 -11.02 -0.88
C GLU A 605 8.19 -10.67 -1.38
N LEU A 606 8.41 -9.41 -1.78
CA LEU A 606 9.74 -8.94 -2.18
C LEU A 606 10.75 -8.97 -1.03
N VAL A 607 10.33 -8.57 0.17
CA VAL A 607 11.19 -8.64 1.38
C VAL A 607 11.53 -10.09 1.70
N ALA A 608 10.56 -11.01 1.67
CA ALA A 608 10.81 -12.44 1.89
C ALA A 608 11.76 -13.06 0.84
N LYS A 609 11.67 -12.62 -0.43
CA LYS A 609 12.62 -13.02 -1.48
C LYS A 609 14.04 -12.52 -1.16
N ALA A 610 14.17 -11.29 -0.68
CA ALA A 610 15.45 -10.71 -0.28
C ALA A 610 16.05 -11.41 0.95
N GLU A 611 15.25 -11.71 1.98
CA GLU A 611 15.70 -12.47 3.16
C GLU A 611 16.26 -13.85 2.78
N LYS A 612 15.55 -14.58 1.91
CA LYS A 612 16.01 -15.88 1.40
C LYS A 612 17.32 -15.78 0.61
N ALA A 613 17.51 -14.72 -0.16
CA ALA A 613 18.76 -14.48 -0.88
C ALA A 613 19.91 -14.11 0.08
N LEU A 614 19.62 -13.38 1.16
CA LEU A 614 20.58 -13.02 2.21
C LEU A 614 21.07 -14.26 2.99
N GLU A 615 20.20 -15.21 3.29
CA GLU A 615 20.57 -16.49 3.91
C GLU A 615 21.54 -17.32 3.04
N GLN A 616 21.39 -17.22 1.72
CA GLN A 616 22.22 -17.91 0.73
C GLN A 616 23.50 -17.14 0.37
N LEU A 617 23.67 -15.93 0.90
CA LEU A 617 24.88 -15.14 0.70
C LEU A 617 26.04 -15.84 1.41
N LYS A 618 27.20 -15.93 0.75
CA LYS A 618 28.44 -16.43 1.36
C LYS A 618 29.20 -15.30 2.03
#